data_AF-A0A516GEJ4-F1
#
_entry.id   AF-A0A516GEJ4-F1
#
_cell.length_a   1.000
_cell.length_b   1.000
_cell.length_c   1.000
_cell.angle_alpha   90.00
_cell.angle_beta   90.00
_cell.angle_gamma   90.00
#
_symmetry.space_group_name_H-M   'P 1'
#
loop_
_entity.id
_entity.type
_entity.pdbx_description
1 polymer ?
#
loop_
_entity_poly.entity_id
_entity_poly.type
_entity_poly.pdbx_seq_one_letter_code
_entity_poly.pdbx_strand_id
1 'polypeptide(L)'
;MTYALIGATIFHWLIVELPARRRRRSTYEFHRQTFQVLLTPGPGLLDPYQTAAAALGYKLDPWNQGDLQRLASKIEQRMEALINEGGMDPNRTFFGPDRANMFRTVVELAVPRALSDLSSSATYLDEEVAHALSQFPRQDGMSVLQVTTNERGCIAAARDAHIVWTLLEAARRLYDAGLDVGAFDRDFFQARVTRGDGVEIALSDDVLTKRPRQA
;
A
#
# COMPACT_ATOMS: atom_id res chain seq x y z
N MET A 1 3.61 -54.23 6.26
CA MET A 1 3.07 -53.12 7.09
C MET A 1 3.43 -51.73 6.57
N THR A 2 4.64 -51.52 6.05
CA THR A 2 5.10 -50.20 5.55
C THR A 2 4.21 -49.59 4.45
N TYR A 3 3.72 -50.40 3.51
CA TYR A 3 2.83 -49.92 2.42
C TYR A 3 1.48 -49.39 2.90
N ALA A 4 0.91 -49.94 3.97
CA ALA A 4 -0.36 -49.47 4.54
C ALA A 4 -0.21 -48.10 5.24
N LEU A 5 0.96 -47.85 5.82
CA LEU A 5 1.31 -46.61 6.51
C LEU A 5 1.57 -45.45 5.52
N ILE A 6 2.19 -45.77 4.37
CA ILE A 6 2.34 -44.84 3.23
C ILE A 6 0.98 -44.54 2.60
N GLY A 7 0.13 -45.56 2.41
CA GLY A 7 -1.23 -45.38 1.91
C GLY A 7 -2.08 -44.47 2.80
N ALA A 8 -2.02 -44.66 4.14
CA ALA A 8 -2.75 -43.85 5.11
C ALA A 8 -2.27 -42.39 5.16
N THR A 9 -0.97 -42.14 5.03
CA THR A 9 -0.44 -40.76 4.98
C THR A 9 -0.81 -40.03 3.70
N ILE A 10 -0.75 -40.72 2.54
CA ILE A 10 -1.21 -40.16 1.26
C ILE A 10 -2.72 -39.90 1.32
N PHE A 11 -3.52 -40.82 1.86
CA PHE A 11 -4.98 -40.63 1.99
C PHE A 11 -5.33 -39.49 2.94
N HIS A 12 -4.64 -39.37 4.07
CA HIS A 12 -4.84 -38.26 5.00
C HIS A 12 -4.52 -36.92 4.32
N TRP A 13 -3.40 -36.85 3.59
CA TRP A 13 -3.03 -35.68 2.80
C TRP A 13 -4.08 -35.36 1.71
N LEU A 14 -4.60 -36.38 1.03
CA LEU A 14 -5.61 -36.22 -0.02
C LEU A 14 -6.97 -35.73 0.53
N ILE A 15 -7.38 -36.22 1.70
CA ILE A 15 -8.68 -35.91 2.32
C ILE A 15 -8.65 -34.56 3.04
N VAL A 16 -7.54 -34.20 3.68
CA VAL A 16 -7.45 -33.00 4.52
C VAL A 16 -6.82 -31.83 3.76
N GLU A 17 -5.68 -32.07 3.10
CA GLU A 17 -4.84 -30.99 2.57
C GLU A 17 -5.36 -30.43 1.24
N LEU A 18 -5.85 -31.28 0.34
CA LEU A 18 -6.40 -30.82 -0.95
C LEU A 18 -7.64 -29.93 -0.78
N PRO A 19 -8.65 -30.28 0.04
CA PRO A 19 -9.77 -29.39 0.29
C PRO A 19 -9.36 -28.09 0.99
N ALA A 20 -8.36 -28.13 1.87
CA ALA A 20 -7.84 -26.94 2.52
C ALA A 20 -7.15 -25.99 1.51
N ARG A 21 -6.32 -26.54 0.61
CA ARG A 21 -5.70 -25.76 -0.48
C ARG A 21 -6.71 -25.17 -1.45
N ARG A 22 -7.74 -25.95 -1.82
CA ARG A 22 -8.83 -25.44 -2.68
C ARG A 22 -9.60 -24.32 -2.00
N ARG A 23 -9.92 -24.46 -0.71
CA ARG A 23 -10.58 -23.40 0.08
C ARG A 23 -9.74 -22.14 0.14
N ARG A 24 -8.46 -22.25 0.52
CA ARG A 24 -7.49 -21.13 0.50
C ARG A 24 -7.49 -20.41 -0.85
N ARG A 25 -7.28 -21.16 -1.94
CA ARG A 25 -7.27 -20.57 -3.30
C ARG A 25 -8.59 -19.89 -3.66
N SER A 26 -9.73 -20.47 -3.31
CA SER A 26 -11.02 -19.83 -3.54
C SER A 26 -11.22 -18.56 -2.70
N THR A 27 -10.69 -18.52 -1.47
CA THR A 27 -10.74 -17.34 -0.61
C THR A 27 -9.92 -16.19 -1.20
N TYR A 28 -8.73 -16.47 -1.75
CA TYR A 28 -7.91 -15.47 -2.43
C TYR A 28 -8.58 -14.90 -3.68
N GLU A 29 -9.18 -15.74 -4.51
CA GLU A 29 -9.93 -15.27 -5.70
C GLU A 29 -11.18 -14.49 -5.30
N PHE A 30 -11.91 -14.96 -4.28
CA PHE A 30 -13.12 -14.29 -3.80
C PHE A 30 -12.82 -12.88 -3.25
N HIS A 31 -11.73 -12.73 -2.50
CA HIS A 31 -11.29 -11.43 -1.95
C HIS A 31 -10.25 -10.71 -2.82
N ARG A 32 -10.09 -11.10 -4.09
CA ARG A 32 -9.07 -10.52 -4.99
C ARG A 32 -9.14 -9.00 -5.06
N GLN A 33 -10.34 -8.45 -5.21
CA GLN A 33 -10.56 -7.00 -5.25
C GLN A 33 -10.19 -6.34 -3.91
N THR A 34 -10.52 -6.97 -2.78
CA THR A 34 -10.21 -6.46 -1.46
C THR A 34 -8.70 -6.39 -1.22
N PHE A 35 -7.95 -7.43 -1.63
CA PHE A 35 -6.49 -7.39 -1.62
C PHE A 35 -5.95 -6.29 -2.54
N GLN A 36 -6.49 -6.13 -3.75
CA GLN A 36 -6.08 -5.04 -4.65
C GLN A 36 -6.29 -3.64 -4.04
N VAL A 37 -7.39 -3.43 -3.29
CA VAL A 37 -7.66 -2.19 -2.57
C VAL A 37 -6.62 -1.92 -1.48
N LEU A 38 -6.05 -2.95 -0.84
CA LEU A 38 -4.98 -2.77 0.15
C LEU A 38 -3.60 -2.54 -0.50
N LEU A 39 -3.35 -3.17 -1.65
CA LEU A 39 -2.06 -3.08 -2.33
C LEU A 39 -1.88 -1.78 -3.13
N THR A 40 -2.97 -1.18 -3.59
CA THR A 40 -2.96 0.00 -4.49
C THR A 40 -2.54 1.32 -3.83
N PRO A 41 -3.04 1.69 -2.63
CA PRO A 41 -2.92 3.07 -2.17
C PRO A 41 -1.49 3.50 -1.86
N GLY A 42 -0.66 2.63 -1.27
CA GLY A 42 0.75 2.95 -0.99
C GLY A 42 1.52 3.39 -2.26
N PRO A 43 1.63 2.52 -3.27
CA PRO A 43 2.21 2.86 -4.58
C PRO A 43 1.52 4.04 -5.27
N GLY A 44 0.19 4.13 -5.23
CA GLY A 44 -0.54 5.21 -5.89
C GLY A 44 -0.30 6.58 -5.27
N LEU A 45 -0.13 6.64 -3.95
CA LEU A 45 0.14 7.88 -3.23
C LEU A 45 1.62 8.31 -3.33
N LEU A 46 2.51 7.38 -3.74
CA LEU A 46 3.93 7.60 -4.01
C LEU A 46 4.18 8.26 -5.38
N ASP A 47 3.35 8.02 -6.40
CA ASP A 47 3.54 8.54 -7.76
C ASP A 47 3.75 10.07 -7.83
N PRO A 48 2.99 10.91 -7.10
CA PRO A 48 3.26 12.34 -7.03
C PRO A 48 4.66 12.68 -6.50
N TYR A 49 5.19 11.90 -5.55
CA TYR A 49 6.56 12.07 -5.07
C TYR A 49 7.59 11.68 -6.12
N GLN A 50 7.36 10.62 -6.89
CA GLN A 50 8.26 10.23 -7.98
C GLN A 50 8.30 11.31 -9.07
N THR A 51 7.15 11.86 -9.43
CA THR A 51 7.04 12.98 -10.37
C THR A 51 7.78 14.21 -9.84
N ALA A 52 7.57 14.57 -8.58
CA ALA A 52 8.25 15.71 -7.95
C ALA A 52 9.77 15.49 -7.82
N ALA A 53 10.20 14.27 -7.50
CA ALA A 53 11.61 13.90 -7.44
C ALA A 53 12.29 14.11 -8.79
N ALA A 54 11.67 13.64 -9.88
CA ALA A 54 12.18 13.84 -11.24
C ALA A 54 12.26 15.33 -11.60
N ALA A 55 11.21 16.11 -11.30
CA ALA A 55 11.20 17.56 -11.55
C ALA A 55 12.27 18.33 -10.76
N LEU A 56 12.62 17.85 -9.56
CA LEU A 56 13.64 18.44 -8.70
C LEU A 56 15.05 17.85 -8.91
N GLY A 57 15.22 16.91 -9.83
CA GLY A 57 16.49 16.17 -10.02
C GLY A 57 16.92 15.38 -8.76
N TYR A 58 15.96 15.02 -7.90
CA TYR A 58 16.20 14.26 -6.67
C TYR A 58 16.10 12.76 -6.94
N LYS A 59 17.10 12.00 -6.48
CA LYS A 59 17.03 10.54 -6.52
C LYS A 59 16.24 10.06 -5.31
N LEU A 60 14.97 9.75 -5.51
CA LEU A 60 14.10 9.18 -4.48
C LEU A 60 14.33 7.67 -4.37
N ASP A 61 14.69 7.21 -3.18
CA ASP A 61 14.48 5.82 -2.78
C ASP A 61 13.15 5.72 -2.02
N PRO A 62 12.11 5.09 -2.60
CA PRO A 62 10.79 5.06 -1.99
C PRO A 62 10.74 4.19 -0.72
N TRP A 63 11.75 3.36 -0.49
CA TRP A 63 11.83 2.48 0.67
C TRP A 63 12.50 3.12 1.87
N ASN A 64 13.25 4.20 1.65
CA ASN A 64 13.84 4.98 2.72
C ASN A 64 12.87 6.07 3.17
N GLN A 65 12.26 5.87 4.34
CA GLN A 65 11.36 6.86 4.96
C GLN A 65 12.00 8.24 5.04
N GLY A 66 13.30 8.31 5.37
CA GLY A 66 14.05 9.55 5.48
C GLY A 66 14.28 10.24 4.13
N ASP A 67 14.35 9.50 3.01
CA ASP A 67 14.39 10.12 1.67
C ASP A 67 13.05 10.73 1.29
N LEU A 68 11.95 10.04 1.60
CA LEU A 68 10.60 10.53 1.34
C LEU A 68 10.29 11.80 2.15
N GLN A 69 10.68 11.81 3.44
CA GLN A 69 10.57 13.00 4.30
C GLN A 69 11.43 14.16 3.80
N ARG A 70 12.70 13.90 3.42
CA ARG A 70 13.57 14.93 2.86
C ARG A 70 13.02 15.51 1.56
N LEU A 71 12.47 14.67 0.69
CA LEU A 71 11.82 15.13 -0.53
C LEU A 71 10.57 15.96 -0.22
N ALA A 72 9.73 15.53 0.72
CA ALA A 72 8.54 16.28 1.15
C ALA A 72 8.91 17.69 1.62
N SER A 73 9.93 17.81 2.47
CA SER A 73 10.44 19.11 2.93
C SER A 73 11.01 19.97 1.79
N LYS A 74 11.67 19.36 0.79
CA LYS A 74 12.14 20.10 -0.40
C LYS A 74 10.98 20.62 -1.25
N ILE A 75 9.92 19.83 -1.41
CA ILE A 75 8.70 20.24 -2.11
C ILE A 75 8.08 21.43 -1.37
N GLU A 76 7.90 21.31 -0.05
CA GLU A 76 7.36 22.36 0.81
C GLU A 76 8.18 23.66 0.70
N GLN A 77 9.51 23.60 0.85
CA GLN A 77 10.38 24.77 0.70
C GLN A 77 10.30 25.40 -0.69
N ARG A 78 10.25 24.59 -1.75
CA ARG A 78 10.15 25.09 -3.12
C ARG A 78 8.81 25.78 -3.36
N MET A 79 7.75 25.26 -2.76
CA MET A 79 6.41 25.85 -2.82
C MET A 79 6.34 27.14 -2.00
N GLU A 80 6.88 27.19 -0.79
CA GLU A 80 6.98 28.42 -0.01
C GLU A 80 7.73 29.53 -0.74
N ALA A 81 8.80 29.20 -1.47
CA ALA A 81 9.52 30.18 -2.28
C ALA A 81 8.64 30.80 -3.39
N LEU A 82 7.74 30.02 -3.99
CA LEU A 82 6.83 30.48 -5.05
C LEU A 82 5.67 31.35 -4.50
N ILE A 83 5.29 31.20 -3.22
CA ILE A 83 4.29 32.07 -2.56
C ILE A 83 4.74 33.53 -2.59
N ASN A 84 6.03 33.75 -2.34
CA ASN A 84 6.62 35.09 -2.22
C ASN A 84 6.67 35.84 -3.57
N GLU A 85 6.44 35.16 -4.70
CA GLU A 85 6.58 35.73 -6.04
C GLU A 85 5.25 35.98 -6.79
N GLY A 86 4.09 35.48 -6.32
CA GLY A 86 2.87 35.54 -7.16
C GLY A 86 1.49 35.30 -6.53
N GLY A 87 1.34 35.23 -5.21
CA GLY A 87 0.02 35.29 -4.54
C GLY A 87 -0.90 34.05 -4.65
N MET A 88 -0.45 32.96 -5.28
CA MET A 88 -1.14 31.65 -5.22
C MET A 88 -0.40 30.77 -4.20
N ASP A 89 -1.11 30.10 -3.28
CA ASP A 89 -0.53 29.17 -2.28
C ASP A 89 -0.23 27.81 -2.97
N PRO A 90 1.01 27.52 -3.39
CA PRO A 90 1.36 26.34 -4.15
C PRO A 90 1.51 25.12 -3.23
N ASN A 91 1.68 25.29 -1.92
CA ASN A 91 1.55 24.20 -0.94
C ASN A 91 0.15 23.57 -1.03
N ARG A 92 -0.85 24.34 -1.45
CA ARG A 92 -2.20 23.87 -1.72
C ARG A 92 -2.30 22.95 -2.95
N THR A 93 -1.35 23.02 -3.89
CA THR A 93 -1.34 22.19 -5.08
C THR A 93 -0.89 20.76 -4.78
N PHE A 94 0.11 20.58 -3.90
CA PHE A 94 0.65 19.26 -3.57
C PHE A 94 0.12 18.71 -2.24
N PHE A 95 0.12 19.52 -1.18
CA PHE A 95 -0.28 19.11 0.18
C PHE A 95 -1.65 19.67 0.58
N GLY A 96 -2.41 20.20 -0.37
CA GLY A 96 -3.67 20.90 -0.09
C GLY A 96 -4.86 20.01 0.22
N PRO A 97 -6.06 20.62 0.27
CA PRO A 97 -7.30 19.94 0.63
C PRO A 97 -7.61 18.70 -0.20
N ASP A 98 -7.28 18.70 -1.49
CA ASP A 98 -7.55 17.55 -2.37
C ASP A 98 -6.68 16.35 -2.00
N ARG A 99 -5.40 16.58 -1.70
CA ARG A 99 -4.49 15.56 -1.17
C ARG A 99 -5.00 15.03 0.17
N ALA A 100 -5.51 15.91 1.02
CA ALA A 100 -6.06 15.53 2.31
C ALA A 100 -7.33 14.69 2.19
N ASN A 101 -8.24 15.09 1.30
CA ASN A 101 -9.46 14.35 1.02
C ASN A 101 -9.14 12.97 0.44
N MET A 102 -8.15 12.87 -0.45
CA MET A 102 -7.69 11.58 -0.96
C MET A 102 -7.18 10.67 0.16
N PHE A 103 -6.37 11.17 1.10
CA PHE A 103 -5.96 10.37 2.25
C PHE A 103 -7.14 9.99 3.13
N ARG A 104 -8.09 10.88 3.40
CA ARG A 104 -9.29 10.52 4.18
C ARG A 104 -10.07 9.39 3.50
N THR A 105 -10.30 9.48 2.19
CA THR A 105 -10.97 8.42 1.44
C THR A 105 -10.22 7.10 1.52
N VAL A 106 -8.89 7.12 1.39
CA VAL A 106 -8.08 5.90 1.46
C VAL A 106 -8.03 5.34 2.88
N VAL A 107 -7.61 6.15 3.84
CA VAL A 107 -7.28 5.76 5.22
C VAL A 107 -8.53 5.53 6.07
N GLU A 108 -9.56 6.37 5.92
CA GLU A 108 -10.73 6.33 6.80
C GLU A 108 -11.85 5.46 6.21
N LEU A 109 -11.87 5.25 4.89
CA LEU A 109 -12.93 4.47 4.23
C LEU A 109 -12.41 3.19 3.57
N ALA A 110 -11.50 3.30 2.60
CA ALA A 110 -11.13 2.16 1.76
C ALA A 110 -10.35 1.08 2.52
N VAL A 111 -9.28 1.46 3.23
CA VAL A 111 -8.44 0.52 3.98
C VAL A 111 -9.20 -0.15 5.13
N PRO A 112 -9.92 0.58 6.01
CA PRO A 112 -10.66 -0.06 7.10
C PRO A 112 -11.76 -1.00 6.60
N ARG A 113 -12.45 -0.62 5.52
CA ARG A 113 -13.46 -1.49 4.90
C ARG A 113 -12.85 -2.77 4.34
N ALA A 114 -11.71 -2.67 3.66
CA ALA A 114 -11.01 -3.82 3.11
C ALA A 114 -10.46 -4.75 4.22
N LEU A 115 -9.90 -4.18 5.29
CA LEU A 115 -9.43 -4.95 6.44
C LEU A 115 -10.59 -5.64 7.18
N SER A 116 -11.73 -4.96 7.34
CA SER A 116 -12.93 -5.55 7.93
C SER A 116 -13.45 -6.74 7.12
N ASP A 117 -13.55 -6.59 5.80
CA ASP A 117 -13.95 -7.67 4.89
C ASP A 117 -13.03 -8.90 5.02
N LEU A 118 -11.71 -8.70 4.97
CA LEU A 118 -10.74 -9.79 5.08
C LEU A 118 -10.67 -10.41 6.48
N SER A 119 -10.92 -9.63 7.53
CA SER A 119 -10.88 -10.14 8.91
C SER A 119 -11.90 -11.26 9.15
N SER A 120 -13.05 -11.20 8.47
CA SER A 120 -14.09 -12.24 8.55
C SER A 120 -13.65 -13.58 7.96
N SER A 121 -12.65 -13.56 7.09
CA SER A 121 -12.13 -14.71 6.35
C SER A 121 -10.68 -15.05 6.71
N ALA A 122 -10.09 -14.40 7.72
CA ALA A 122 -8.67 -14.54 8.09
C ALA A 122 -8.28 -15.99 8.42
N THR A 123 -9.18 -16.78 9.01
CA THR A 123 -8.95 -18.20 9.33
C THR A 123 -8.76 -19.09 8.10
N TYR A 124 -9.16 -18.60 6.92
CA TYR A 124 -9.02 -19.32 5.65
C TYR A 124 -7.83 -18.83 4.81
N LEU A 125 -7.05 -17.88 5.32
CA LEU A 125 -5.82 -17.39 4.68
C LEU A 125 -4.61 -18.15 5.23
N ASP A 126 -3.55 -18.20 4.45
CA ASP A 126 -2.26 -18.68 4.92
C ASP A 126 -1.72 -17.76 6.04
N GLU A 127 -1.01 -18.36 6.99
CA GLU A 127 -0.56 -17.70 8.23
C GLU A 127 0.25 -16.44 7.97
N GLU A 128 1.16 -16.46 6.99
CA GLU A 128 1.99 -15.31 6.61
C GLU A 128 1.14 -14.15 6.08
N VAL A 129 0.11 -14.44 5.28
CA VAL A 129 -0.80 -13.42 4.75
C VAL A 129 -1.70 -12.87 5.86
N ALA A 130 -2.25 -13.74 6.71
CA ALA A 130 -3.03 -13.33 7.86
C ALA A 130 -2.20 -12.45 8.82
N HIS A 131 -0.92 -12.80 9.01
CA HIS A 131 0.01 -12.02 9.80
C HIS A 131 0.29 -10.65 9.17
N ALA A 132 0.58 -10.59 7.86
CA ALA A 132 0.77 -9.33 7.15
C ALA A 132 -0.48 -8.42 7.22
N LEU A 133 -1.69 -9.00 7.11
CA LEU A 133 -2.96 -8.28 7.30
C LEU A 133 -3.15 -7.77 8.74
N SER A 134 -2.73 -8.54 9.74
CA SER A 134 -2.81 -8.12 11.14
C SER A 134 -1.91 -6.92 11.44
N GLN A 135 -0.78 -6.80 10.74
CA GLN A 135 0.16 -5.69 10.84
C GLN A 135 -0.18 -4.52 9.91
N PHE A 136 -1.21 -4.65 9.08
CA PHE A 136 -1.62 -3.58 8.18
C PHE A 136 -2.08 -2.38 9.03
N PRO A 137 -1.63 -1.15 8.70
CA PRO A 137 -1.89 0.02 9.53
C PRO A 137 -3.39 0.30 9.64
N ARG A 138 -3.85 0.55 10.87
CA ARG A 138 -5.25 0.84 11.21
C ARG A 138 -5.40 2.25 11.78
N GLN A 139 -6.62 2.75 11.77
CA GLN A 139 -6.97 4.03 12.38
C GLN A 139 -7.21 3.90 13.91
N ASP A 140 -6.92 2.75 14.51
CA ASP A 140 -7.24 2.43 15.90
C ASP A 140 -6.44 3.31 16.88
N GLY A 141 -6.98 4.48 17.24
CA GLY A 141 -6.62 5.34 18.38
C GLY A 141 -5.21 5.96 18.43
N MET A 142 -4.18 5.18 18.11
CA MET A 142 -2.78 5.58 18.03
C MET A 142 -2.46 5.99 16.59
N SER A 143 -2.59 7.30 16.33
CA SER A 143 -1.83 8.20 15.42
C SER A 143 -1.10 7.72 14.16
N VAL A 144 -1.14 6.47 13.69
CA VAL A 144 -0.30 6.00 12.58
C VAL A 144 -0.77 6.59 11.26
N LEU A 145 -2.07 6.47 10.93
CA LEU A 145 -2.61 7.00 9.67
C LEU A 145 -3.52 8.24 9.82
N GLN A 146 -3.72 8.76 11.03
CA GLN A 146 -4.55 9.97 11.25
C GLN A 146 -4.21 11.12 10.29
N VAL A 147 -5.23 11.60 9.59
CA VAL A 147 -5.10 12.71 8.65
C VAL A 147 -5.34 14.02 9.39
N THR A 148 -4.26 14.67 9.83
CA THR A 148 -4.33 15.98 10.48
C THR A 148 -4.13 17.10 9.47
N THR A 149 -5.07 18.05 9.45
CA THR A 149 -5.03 19.21 8.56
C THR A 149 -4.94 20.51 9.34
N ASN A 150 -4.25 21.51 8.79
CA ASN A 150 -4.25 22.86 9.33
C ASN A 150 -5.57 23.61 9.00
N GLU A 151 -5.70 24.86 9.43
CA GLU A 151 -6.89 25.72 9.20
C GLU A 151 -7.22 25.92 7.72
N ARG A 152 -6.24 25.75 6.82
CA ARG A 152 -6.40 25.87 5.36
C ARG A 152 -6.77 24.54 4.69
N GLY A 153 -6.91 23.46 5.47
CA GLY A 153 -7.18 22.11 4.99
C GLY A 153 -5.97 21.38 4.40
N CYS A 154 -4.75 21.93 4.54
CA CYS A 154 -3.53 21.30 4.06
C CYS A 154 -2.96 20.32 5.09
N ILE A 155 -2.26 19.28 4.62
CA ILE A 155 -1.52 18.33 5.45
C ILE A 155 -0.06 18.79 5.57
N ALA A 156 0.53 18.62 6.75
CA ALA A 156 1.96 18.87 6.92
C ALA A 156 2.80 17.91 6.07
N ALA A 157 3.84 18.40 5.38
CA ALA A 157 4.65 17.59 4.45
C ALA A 157 5.22 16.31 5.09
N ALA A 158 5.73 16.42 6.33
CA ALA A 158 6.23 15.27 7.09
C ALA A 158 5.15 14.22 7.37
N ARG A 159 3.89 14.66 7.56
CA ARG A 159 2.76 13.77 7.84
C ARG A 159 2.30 13.05 6.58
N ASP A 160 2.20 13.77 5.46
CA ASP A 160 1.93 13.18 4.15
C ASP A 160 2.95 12.06 3.86
N ALA A 161 4.24 12.37 3.92
CA ALA A 161 5.32 11.42 3.67
C ALA A 161 5.24 10.18 4.57
N HIS A 162 4.91 10.37 5.86
CA HIS A 162 4.74 9.26 6.79
C HIS A 162 3.57 8.34 6.41
N ILE A 163 2.41 8.90 6.06
CA ILE A 163 1.23 8.12 5.66
C ILE A 163 1.54 7.33 4.38
N VAL A 164 2.15 7.97 3.37
CA VAL A 164 2.55 7.33 2.11
C VAL A 164 3.48 6.15 2.37
N TRP A 165 4.57 6.37 3.11
CA TRP A 165 5.56 5.34 3.38
C TRP A 165 4.96 4.17 4.16
N THR A 166 4.12 4.46 5.16
CA THR A 166 3.50 3.42 6.00
C THR A 166 2.56 2.53 5.18
N LEU A 167 1.75 3.13 4.30
CA LEU A 167 0.87 2.38 3.41
C LEU A 167 1.66 1.58 2.38
N LEU A 168 2.75 2.14 1.83
CA LEU A 168 3.62 1.46 0.88
C LEU A 168 4.30 0.24 1.50
N GLU A 169 4.85 0.38 2.72
CA GLU A 169 5.52 -0.73 3.41
C GLU A 169 4.53 -1.84 3.77
N ALA A 170 3.31 -1.49 4.19
CA ALA A 170 2.26 -2.45 4.49
C ALA A 170 1.79 -3.20 3.23
N ALA A 171 1.56 -2.47 2.14
CA ALA A 171 1.23 -3.05 0.85
C ALA A 171 2.32 -4.03 0.38
N ARG A 172 3.60 -3.65 0.50
CA ARG A 172 4.71 -4.54 0.17
C ARG A 172 4.70 -5.81 1.01
N ARG A 173 4.62 -5.71 2.34
CA ARG A 173 4.60 -6.88 3.24
C ARG A 173 3.47 -7.84 2.88
N LEU A 174 2.29 -7.31 2.57
CA LEU A 174 1.14 -8.10 2.15
C LEU A 174 1.36 -8.75 0.79
N TYR A 175 1.93 -8.02 -0.16
CA TYR A 175 2.23 -8.54 -1.50
C TYR A 175 3.28 -9.65 -1.47
N ASP A 176 4.39 -9.43 -0.77
CA ASP A 176 5.47 -10.40 -0.58
C ASP A 176 4.92 -11.69 0.05
N ALA A 177 4.14 -11.59 1.14
CA ALA A 177 3.52 -12.75 1.78
C ALA A 177 2.57 -13.51 0.83
N GLY A 178 1.83 -12.80 -0.02
CA GLY A 178 0.95 -13.43 -0.99
C GLY A 178 1.68 -14.09 -2.16
N LEU A 179 2.84 -13.55 -2.58
CA LEU A 179 3.72 -14.20 -3.54
C LEU A 179 4.36 -15.47 -2.97
N ASP A 180 4.84 -15.41 -1.72
CA ASP A 180 5.57 -16.51 -1.07
C ASP A 180 4.70 -17.77 -0.92
N VAL A 181 3.41 -17.58 -0.60
CA VAL A 181 2.45 -18.69 -0.50
C VAL A 181 1.81 -19.07 -1.86
N GLY A 182 2.19 -18.40 -2.95
CA GLY A 182 1.62 -18.61 -4.28
C GLY A 182 0.14 -18.21 -4.41
N ALA A 183 -0.34 -17.33 -3.54
CA ALA A 183 -1.68 -16.76 -3.60
C ALA A 183 -1.79 -15.66 -4.67
N PHE A 184 -0.70 -14.92 -4.89
CA PHE A 184 -0.61 -13.87 -5.90
C PHE A 184 0.31 -14.31 -7.03
N ASP A 185 -0.11 -14.05 -8.26
CA ASP A 185 0.78 -14.02 -9.41
C ASP A 185 1.43 -12.63 -9.51
N ARG A 186 2.53 -12.50 -10.28
CA ARG A 186 3.14 -11.18 -10.52
C ARG A 186 2.15 -10.17 -11.13
N ASP A 187 1.22 -10.68 -11.95
CA ASP A 187 0.17 -9.87 -12.59
C ASP A 187 -1.05 -9.59 -11.67
N PHE A 188 -0.99 -10.00 -10.39
CA PHE A 188 -2.06 -9.77 -9.42
C PHE A 188 -2.25 -8.27 -9.13
N PHE A 189 -1.14 -7.53 -9.09
CA PHE A 189 -1.11 -6.09 -8.89
C PHE A 189 -1.40 -5.37 -10.21
N GLN A 190 -2.63 -4.87 -10.36
CA GLN A 190 -3.07 -4.10 -11.53
C GLN A 190 -3.60 -2.73 -11.11
N ALA A 191 -2.87 -2.07 -10.22
CA ALA A 191 -3.28 -0.78 -9.72
C ALA A 191 -3.08 0.30 -10.79
N ARG A 192 -4.03 1.25 -10.85
CA ARG A 192 -3.96 2.41 -11.72
C ARG A 192 -4.21 3.68 -10.91
N VAL A 193 -3.55 4.76 -11.30
CA VAL A 193 -3.80 6.10 -10.76
C VAL A 193 -4.25 6.98 -11.90
N THR A 194 -5.34 7.72 -11.69
CA THR A 194 -5.74 8.80 -12.57
C THR A 194 -4.98 10.05 -12.17
N ARG A 195 -4.13 10.54 -13.07
CA ARG A 195 -3.43 11.81 -12.89
C ARG A 195 -4.42 12.97 -13.01
N GLY A 196 -4.07 14.14 -12.47
CA GLY A 196 -4.94 15.33 -12.48
C GLY A 196 -5.36 15.84 -13.87
N ASP A 197 -4.74 15.35 -14.94
CA ASP A 197 -5.11 15.58 -16.35
C ASP A 197 -6.05 14.51 -16.92
N GLY A 198 -6.53 13.57 -16.09
CA GLY A 198 -7.43 12.49 -16.47
C GLY A 198 -6.75 11.25 -17.06
N VAL A 199 -5.42 11.25 -17.19
CA VAL A 199 -4.68 10.11 -17.74
C VAL A 199 -4.55 9.01 -16.68
N GLU A 200 -5.01 7.80 -17.00
CA GLU A 200 -4.74 6.62 -16.18
C GLU A 200 -3.32 6.11 -16.43
N ILE A 201 -2.55 6.01 -15.35
CA ILE A 201 -1.20 5.45 -15.35
C ILE A 201 -1.25 4.13 -14.59
N ALA A 202 -0.73 3.07 -15.20
CA ALA A 202 -0.56 1.79 -14.53
C ALA A 202 0.62 1.88 -13.56
N LEU A 203 0.40 1.47 -12.32
CA LEU A 203 1.46 1.31 -11.33
C LEU A 203 2.18 -0.01 -11.61
N SER A 204 3.51 0.03 -11.71
CA SER A 204 4.30 -1.17 -11.95
C SER A 204 4.49 -1.98 -10.67
N ASP A 205 4.49 -3.31 -10.79
CA ASP A 205 4.87 -4.25 -9.73
C ASP A 205 6.25 -3.95 -9.12
N ASP A 206 7.17 -3.39 -9.92
CA ASP A 206 8.49 -2.92 -9.48
C ASP A 206 8.42 -1.94 -8.28
N VAL A 207 7.35 -1.15 -8.17
CA VAL A 207 7.15 -0.20 -7.06
C VAL A 207 6.87 -0.92 -5.75
N LEU A 208 6.36 -2.16 -5.79
CA LEU A 208 6.18 -2.99 -4.61
C LEU A 208 7.41 -3.88 -4.33
N THR A 209 8.11 -4.32 -5.37
CA THR A 209 9.11 -5.40 -5.24
C THR A 209 10.58 -4.96 -5.30
N LYS A 210 10.93 -3.87 -6.00
CA LYS A 210 12.35 -3.48 -6.18
C LYS A 210 12.87 -2.61 -5.04
N ARG A 211 13.60 -3.20 -4.09
CA ARG A 211 14.43 -2.43 -3.14
C ARG A 211 15.65 -1.82 -3.85
N PRO A 212 16.19 -0.67 -3.40
CA PRO A 212 17.54 -0.28 -3.76
C PRO A 212 18.48 -1.41 -3.37
N ARG A 213 19.43 -1.74 -4.25
CA ARG A 213 20.58 -2.54 -3.85
C ARG A 213 21.28 -1.76 -2.73
N GLN A 214 21.38 -2.35 -1.55
CA GLN A 214 22.24 -1.80 -0.50
C GLN A 214 23.65 -1.67 -1.10
N ALA A 215 24.13 -0.43 -1.17
CA ALA A 215 25.48 -0.08 -1.59
C ALA A 215 26.38 0.00 -0.37
#